data_AF-X1QSH5-F1
#
_entry.id   AF-X1QSH5-F1
#
_cell.length_a   1.000
_cell.length_b   1.000
_cell.length_c   1.000
_cell.angle_alpha   90.00
_cell.angle_beta   90.00
_cell.angle_gamma   90.00
#
_symmetry.space_group_name_H-M   'P 1'
#
loop_
_entity.id
_entity.type
_entity.pdbx_description
1 polymer ?
#
loop_
_entity_poly.entity_id
_entity_poly.type
_entity_poly.pdbx_seq_one_letter_code
_entity_poly.pdbx_strand_id
1 'polypeptide(L)'
;GVNHAPYLAFGGWLAAVDVKSPNVEAAYDFISFLSRPENSYTSVTTPGSGFNPYRASHFETLAGWYSSGFVDPGAYLNAIQATIVHPNVQVDLRIPGTARYFDAIDAQISLALAGDKTPQEALDDAASQWELITEGLGLATQLRLFRASLGLPPLGE
;
A
#
# COMPACT_ATOMS: atom_id res chain seq x y z
N GLY A 1 11.38 17.79 15.02
CA GLY A 1 9.93 17.65 14.84
C GLY A 1 9.58 16.18 14.80
N VAL A 2 8.33 15.81 15.08
CA VAL A 2 7.85 14.42 14.95
C VAL A 2 7.81 14.05 13.47
N ASN A 3 8.37 12.90 13.10
CA ASN A 3 8.28 12.37 11.75
C ASN A 3 6.89 11.73 11.58
N HIS A 4 6.04 12.31 10.71
CA HIS A 4 4.74 11.74 10.37
C HIS A 4 4.88 10.93 9.08
N ALA A 5 4.87 9.60 9.20
CA ALA A 5 4.74 8.69 8.07
C ALA A 5 3.32 8.10 8.13
N PRO A 6 2.33 8.68 7.41
CA PRO A 6 0.98 8.16 7.49
C PRO A 6 0.92 6.77 6.89
N TYR A 7 0.24 5.88 7.60
CA TYR A 7 0.03 4.50 7.19
C TYR A 7 -0.89 4.47 5.96
N LEU A 8 -0.37 4.04 4.81
CA LEU A 8 -1.15 3.70 3.64
C LEU A 8 -1.87 2.36 3.84
N ALA A 9 -2.70 2.25 4.87
CA ALA A 9 -3.54 1.07 5.13
C ALA A 9 -4.35 0.61 3.90
N PHE A 10 -4.55 1.56 2.98
CA PHE A 10 -5.32 1.44 1.77
C PHE A 10 -4.48 1.75 0.52
N GLY A 11 -3.18 1.40 0.53
CA GLY A 11 -2.24 1.56 -0.60
C GLY A 11 -2.73 0.93 -1.92
N GLY A 12 -3.78 0.12 -1.84
CA GLY A 12 -4.69 -0.19 -2.94
C GLY A 12 -4.52 -1.61 -3.44
N TRP A 13 -5.62 -2.17 -3.93
CA TRP A 13 -5.54 -3.40 -4.72
C TRP A 13 -5.17 -3.06 -6.16
N LEU A 14 -4.29 -3.84 -6.74
CA LEU A 14 -3.93 -3.74 -8.14
C LEU A 14 -4.40 -4.98 -8.89
N ALA A 15 -4.96 -4.75 -10.08
CA ALA A 15 -5.25 -5.80 -11.03
C ALA A 15 -4.16 -5.79 -12.10
N ALA A 16 -3.62 -6.96 -12.41
CA ALA A 16 -2.60 -7.15 -13.43
C ALA A 16 -2.99 -8.29 -14.36
N VAL A 17 -2.59 -8.20 -15.62
CA VAL A 17 -2.76 -9.26 -16.61
C VAL A 17 -1.43 -9.97 -16.78
N ASP A 18 -1.42 -11.29 -16.60
CA ASP A 18 -0.24 -12.11 -16.89
C ASP A 18 0.07 -12.03 -18.40
N VAL A 19 1.33 -11.76 -18.72
CA VAL A 19 1.81 -11.66 -20.12
C VAL A 19 1.65 -12.97 -20.91
N LYS A 20 1.44 -14.10 -20.24
CA LYS A 20 1.19 -15.42 -20.81
C LYS A 20 -0.29 -15.79 -20.86
N SER A 21 -1.20 -14.92 -20.42
CA SER A 21 -2.63 -15.18 -20.47
C SER A 21 -3.09 -15.42 -21.92
N PRO A 22 -3.89 -16.45 -22.21
CA PRO A 22 -4.48 -16.62 -23.53
C PRO A 22 -5.63 -15.63 -23.79
N ASN A 23 -6.03 -14.85 -22.78
CA ASN A 23 -7.20 -13.96 -22.81
C ASN A 23 -6.83 -12.52 -22.41
N VAL A 24 -5.69 -12.00 -22.87
CA VAL A 24 -5.17 -10.66 -22.47
C VAL A 24 -6.22 -9.56 -22.69
N GLU A 25 -6.82 -9.50 -23.89
CA GLU A 25 -7.80 -8.46 -24.24
C GLU A 25 -9.05 -8.52 -23.36
N ALA A 26 -9.59 -9.73 -23.13
CA ALA A 26 -10.77 -9.89 -22.28
C ALA A 26 -10.48 -9.55 -20.81
N ALA A 27 -9.28 -9.91 -20.30
CA ALA A 27 -8.87 -9.54 -18.96
C ALA A 27 -8.69 -8.01 -18.83
N TYR A 28 -8.08 -7.37 -19.83
CA TYR A 28 -7.95 -5.92 -19.87
C TYR A 28 -9.30 -5.21 -19.93
N ASP A 29 -10.23 -5.68 -20.77
CA ASP A 29 -11.57 -5.10 -20.87
C ASP A 29 -12.34 -5.25 -19.56
N PHE A 30 -12.24 -6.41 -18.89
CA PHE A 30 -12.87 -6.62 -17.59
C PHE A 30 -12.31 -5.70 -16.49
N ILE A 31 -10.98 -5.60 -16.38
CA ILE A 31 -10.33 -4.67 -15.42
C ILE A 31 -10.70 -3.22 -15.74
N SER A 32 -10.75 -2.87 -17.04
CA SER A 32 -11.21 -1.56 -17.49
C SER A 32 -12.65 -1.31 -17.08
N PHE A 33 -13.55 -2.25 -17.32
CA PHE A 33 -14.95 -2.17 -16.90
C PHE A 33 -15.07 -1.93 -15.40
N LEU A 34 -14.42 -2.75 -14.55
CA LEU A 34 -14.47 -2.58 -13.09
C LEU A 34 -13.97 -1.20 -12.65
N SER A 35 -12.92 -0.71 -13.32
CA SER A 35 -12.27 0.52 -12.92
C SER A 35 -12.88 1.79 -13.54
N ARG A 36 -13.80 1.72 -14.52
CA ARG A 36 -14.44 2.91 -15.13
C ARG A 36 -15.15 3.76 -14.06
N PRO A 37 -15.19 5.10 -14.20
CA PRO A 37 -15.65 6.01 -13.16
C PRO A 37 -16.99 5.63 -12.52
N GLU A 38 -17.96 5.19 -13.31
CA GLU A 38 -19.31 4.85 -12.85
C GLU A 38 -19.31 3.57 -12.00
N ASN A 39 -18.61 2.54 -12.46
CA ASN A 39 -18.50 1.25 -11.79
C ASN A 39 -17.63 1.34 -10.53
N SER A 40 -16.53 2.09 -10.61
CA SER A 40 -15.65 2.32 -9.47
C SER A 40 -16.33 3.15 -8.40
N TYR A 41 -17.15 4.14 -8.77
CA TYR A 41 -17.93 4.92 -7.81
C TYR A 41 -18.95 4.07 -7.08
N THR A 42 -19.66 3.20 -7.81
CA THR A 42 -20.57 2.21 -7.21
C THR A 42 -19.81 1.29 -6.25
N SER A 43 -18.62 0.85 -6.64
CA SER A 43 -17.79 -0.04 -5.83
C SER A 43 -17.35 0.62 -4.52
N VAL A 44 -16.82 1.85 -4.54
CA VAL A 44 -16.33 2.52 -3.32
C VAL A 44 -17.44 2.99 -2.39
N THR A 45 -18.65 3.19 -2.90
CA THR A 45 -19.79 3.64 -2.09
C THR A 45 -20.63 2.48 -1.55
N THR A 46 -20.68 1.33 -2.23
CA THR A 46 -21.50 0.19 -1.79
C THR A 46 -20.92 -0.48 -0.54
N PRO A 47 -21.68 -0.59 0.56
CA PRO A 47 -21.22 -1.30 1.76
C PRO A 47 -20.87 -2.76 1.47
N GLY A 48 -19.76 -3.24 2.05
CA GLY A 48 -19.31 -4.63 1.92
C GLY A 48 -18.48 -4.93 0.66
N SER A 49 -18.26 -3.95 -0.24
CA SER A 49 -17.37 -4.13 -1.39
C SER A 49 -15.88 -4.22 -1.00
N GLY A 50 -15.49 -3.58 0.11
CA GLY A 50 -14.10 -3.44 0.55
C GLY A 50 -13.28 -2.41 -0.25
N PHE A 51 -13.86 -1.75 -1.25
CA PHE A 51 -13.16 -0.77 -2.07
C PHE A 51 -13.04 0.58 -1.37
N ASN A 52 -11.82 1.14 -1.38
CA ASN A 52 -11.53 2.49 -0.90
C ASN A 52 -11.41 3.49 -2.06
N PRO A 53 -11.58 4.80 -1.84
CA PRO A 53 -11.33 5.83 -2.84
C PRO A 53 -9.91 5.78 -3.42
N TYR A 54 -9.79 5.64 -4.75
CA TYR A 54 -8.51 5.64 -5.46
C TYR A 54 -8.49 6.51 -6.73
N ARG A 55 -9.61 7.14 -7.10
CA ARG A 55 -9.71 8.11 -8.21
C ARG A 55 -10.07 9.49 -7.67
N ALA A 56 -9.56 10.54 -8.31
CA ALA A 56 -9.90 11.92 -7.97
C ALA A 56 -11.43 12.16 -7.92
N SER A 57 -12.17 11.63 -8.91
CA SER A 57 -13.63 11.77 -8.98
C SER A 57 -14.39 11.17 -7.79
N HIS A 58 -13.81 10.20 -7.06
CA HIS A 58 -14.44 9.62 -5.87
C HIS A 58 -14.55 10.62 -4.71
N PHE A 59 -13.68 11.64 -4.70
CA PHE A 59 -13.64 12.70 -3.68
C PHE A 59 -14.55 13.88 -4.02
N GLU A 60 -15.05 13.97 -5.26
CA GLU A 60 -15.84 15.11 -5.75
C GLU A 60 -17.35 14.90 -5.56
N THR A 61 -17.84 13.66 -5.69
CA THR A 61 -19.27 13.34 -5.62
C THR A 61 -19.62 12.72 -4.28
N LEU A 62 -20.36 13.44 -3.42
CA LEU A 62 -20.72 12.97 -2.08
C LEU A 62 -22.02 12.15 -2.00
N ALA A 63 -22.90 12.26 -3.01
CA ALA A 63 -24.25 11.72 -2.95
C ALA A 63 -24.30 10.19 -2.70
N GLY A 64 -23.45 9.41 -3.37
CA GLY A 64 -23.36 7.97 -3.19
C GLY A 64 -22.83 7.54 -1.82
N TRP A 65 -21.98 8.36 -1.20
CA TRP A 65 -21.51 8.11 0.16
C TRP A 65 -22.63 8.30 1.18
N TYR A 66 -23.41 9.39 1.06
CA TYR A 66 -24.58 9.61 1.90
C TYR A 66 -25.64 8.54 1.74
N SER A 67 -25.94 8.12 0.50
CA SER A 67 -26.92 7.05 0.25
C SER A 67 -26.51 5.71 0.88
N SER A 68 -25.22 5.54 1.15
CA SER A 68 -24.63 4.34 1.74
C SER A 68 -24.49 4.42 3.27
N GLY A 69 -25.00 5.49 3.88
CA GLY A 69 -25.12 5.62 5.34
C GLY A 69 -23.99 6.41 6.00
N PHE A 70 -23.09 7.05 5.25
CA PHE A 70 -22.09 7.95 5.84
C PHE A 70 -22.76 9.21 6.41
N VAL A 71 -22.49 9.51 7.68
CA VAL A 71 -22.97 10.73 8.35
C VAL A 71 -22.14 11.94 7.92
N ASP A 72 -20.81 11.78 7.87
CA ASP A 72 -19.87 12.79 7.39
C ASP A 72 -18.85 12.13 6.43
N PRO A 73 -19.20 11.96 5.14
CA PRO A 73 -18.28 11.43 4.16
C PRO A 73 -17.08 12.36 3.94
N GLY A 74 -17.22 13.66 4.18
CA GLY A 74 -16.14 14.64 4.03
C GLY A 74 -14.97 14.35 4.96
N ALA A 75 -15.23 14.06 6.24
CA ALA A 75 -14.19 13.69 7.19
C ALA A 75 -13.40 12.43 6.75
N TYR A 76 -14.11 11.39 6.30
CA TYR A 76 -13.49 10.15 5.81
C TYR A 76 -12.65 10.37 4.55
N LEU A 77 -13.22 11.04 3.55
CA LEU A 77 -12.56 11.32 2.27
C LEU A 77 -11.33 12.23 2.43
N ASN A 78 -11.44 13.27 3.27
CA ASN A 78 -10.33 14.17 3.57
C ASN A 78 -9.19 13.45 4.29
N ALA A 79 -9.50 12.54 5.22
CA ALA A 79 -8.47 11.76 5.92
C ALA A 79 -7.69 10.85 4.96
N ILE A 80 -8.38 10.21 4.01
CA ILE A 80 -7.74 9.41 2.96
C ILE A 80 -6.88 10.29 2.07
N GLN A 81 -7.43 11.41 1.57
CA GLN A 81 -6.71 12.28 0.66
C GLN A 81 -5.44 12.84 1.33
N ALA A 82 -5.54 13.33 2.56
CA ALA A 82 -4.41 13.84 3.34
C ALA A 82 -3.32 12.79 3.57
N THR A 83 -3.70 11.52 3.69
CA THR A 83 -2.76 10.40 3.83
C THR A 83 -2.03 10.12 2.50
N ILE A 84 -2.77 10.01 1.39
CA ILE A 84 -2.21 9.69 0.07
C ILE A 84 -1.27 10.79 -0.44
N VAL A 85 -1.60 12.06 -0.20
CA VAL A 85 -0.81 13.19 -0.68
C VAL A 85 0.31 13.63 0.27
N HIS A 86 0.48 12.96 1.41
CA HIS A 86 1.47 13.36 2.40
C HIS A 86 2.90 13.23 1.83
N PRO A 87 3.80 14.22 2.02
CA PRO A 87 5.14 14.19 1.41
C PRO A 87 6.02 13.03 1.92
N ASN A 88 5.69 12.48 3.09
CA ASN A 88 6.38 11.34 3.70
C ASN A 88 5.54 10.06 3.68
N VAL A 89 4.58 9.96 2.76
CA VAL A 89 3.81 8.74 2.55
C VAL A 89 4.76 7.60 2.14
N GLN A 90 4.61 6.42 2.74
CA GLN A 90 5.41 5.23 2.42
C GLN A 90 4.52 4.17 1.80
N VAL A 91 4.88 3.75 0.60
CA VAL A 91 4.22 2.65 -0.12
C VAL A 91 4.69 1.30 0.39
N ASP A 92 3.86 0.28 0.22
CA ASP A 92 4.23 -1.09 0.57
C ASP A 92 5.52 -1.52 -0.13
N LEU A 93 6.34 -2.28 0.60
CA LEU A 93 7.58 -2.86 0.10
C LEU A 93 7.26 -3.86 -1.03
N ARG A 94 7.74 -3.58 -2.25
CA ARG A 94 7.40 -4.33 -3.48
C ARG A 94 8.63 -4.98 -4.12
N ILE A 95 9.46 -5.60 -3.29
CA ILE A 95 10.70 -6.29 -3.71
C ILE A 95 10.71 -7.75 -3.26
N PRO A 96 11.49 -8.64 -3.91
CA PRO A 96 11.59 -10.03 -3.49
C PRO A 96 11.99 -10.14 -2.01
N GLY A 97 11.35 -11.05 -1.29
CA GLY A 97 11.60 -11.26 0.15
C GLY A 97 10.73 -10.41 1.08
N THR A 98 9.84 -9.55 0.57
CA THR A 98 8.96 -8.68 1.36
C THR A 98 8.32 -9.37 2.58
N ALA A 99 7.77 -10.57 2.42
CA ALA A 99 7.18 -11.32 3.54
C ALA A 99 8.18 -11.56 4.70
N ARG A 100 9.45 -11.86 4.39
CA ARG A 100 10.50 -12.06 5.40
C ARG A 100 10.82 -10.77 6.16
N TYR A 101 10.75 -9.62 5.49
CA TYR A 101 10.94 -8.33 6.16
C TYR A 101 9.79 -8.06 7.14
N PHE A 102 8.54 -8.34 6.75
CA PHE A 102 7.39 -8.21 7.64
C PHE A 102 7.43 -9.21 8.80
N ASP A 103 7.70 -10.49 8.54
CA ASP A 103 7.84 -11.51 9.59
C ASP A 103 8.89 -11.11 10.64
N ALA A 104 10.02 -10.53 10.19
CA ALA A 104 11.09 -10.09 11.07
C ALA A 104 10.62 -8.99 12.05
N ILE A 105 9.93 -7.96 11.55
CA ILE A 105 9.45 -6.87 12.42
C ILE A 105 8.25 -7.29 13.26
N ASP A 106 7.33 -8.10 12.73
CA ASP A 106 6.15 -8.59 13.45
C ASP A 106 6.56 -9.43 14.67
N ALA A 107 7.58 -10.29 14.51
CA ALA A 107 8.13 -11.07 15.61
C ALA A 107 8.70 -10.17 16.72
N GLN A 108 9.47 -9.13 16.37
CA GLN A 108 10.08 -8.24 17.37
C GLN A 108 9.06 -7.31 18.05
N ILE A 109 8.11 -6.77 17.29
CA ILE A 109 7.01 -5.96 17.83
C ILE A 109 6.17 -6.78 18.81
N SER A 110 5.90 -8.04 18.50
CA SER A 110 5.15 -8.94 19.39
C SER A 110 5.86 -9.11 20.74
N LEU A 111 7.19 -9.26 20.75
CA LEU A 111 7.98 -9.33 21.98
C LEU A 111 7.96 -8.02 22.77
N ALA A 112 8.05 -6.87 22.09
CA ALA A 112 7.95 -5.58 22.75
C ALA A 112 6.57 -5.35 23.38
N LEU A 113 5.49 -5.74 22.69
CA LEU A 113 4.12 -5.65 23.19
C LEU A 113 3.87 -6.60 24.37
N ALA A 114 4.53 -7.75 24.40
CA ALA A 114 4.50 -8.67 25.53
C ALA A 114 5.33 -8.18 26.74
N GLY A 115 6.18 -7.18 26.55
CA GLY A 115 7.09 -6.65 27.58
C GLY A 115 8.42 -7.41 27.70
N ASP A 116 8.70 -8.35 26.78
CA ASP A 116 9.93 -9.14 26.76
C ASP A 116 11.13 -8.36 26.20
N LYS A 117 10.86 -7.27 25.46
CA LYS A 117 11.87 -6.34 24.92
C LYS A 117 11.42 -4.91 25.08
N THR A 118 12.38 -3.98 25.18
CA THR A 118 12.07 -2.57 24.99
C THR A 118 11.74 -2.28 23.51
N PRO A 119 10.98 -1.21 23.21
CA PRO A 119 10.74 -0.82 21.82
C PRO A 119 12.02 -0.59 21.01
N GLN A 120 13.08 -0.07 21.64
CA GLN A 120 14.36 0.17 20.98
C GLN A 120 15.03 -1.16 20.60
N GLU A 121 15.19 -2.09 21.55
CA GLU A 121 15.80 -3.41 21.29
C GLU A 121 15.05 -4.19 20.21
N ALA A 122 13.71 -4.16 20.22
CA ALA A 122 12.90 -4.82 19.21
C ALA A 122 13.14 -4.24 17.80
N LEU A 123 13.22 -2.91 17.66
CA LEU A 123 13.47 -2.28 16.37
C LEU A 123 14.91 -2.48 15.89
N ASP A 124 15.90 -2.47 16.78
CA ASP A 124 17.30 -2.74 16.43
C ASP A 124 17.50 -4.19 15.96
N ASP A 125 16.83 -5.14 16.60
CA ASP A 125 16.86 -6.54 16.17
C ASP A 125 16.14 -6.75 14.84
N ALA A 126 15.00 -6.08 14.62
CA ALA A 126 14.31 -6.12 13.33
C ALA A 126 15.18 -5.57 12.20
N ALA A 127 15.86 -4.44 12.45
CA ALA A 127 16.79 -3.85 11.50
C ALA A 127 17.96 -4.79 11.17
N SER A 128 18.54 -5.44 12.19
CA SER A 128 19.61 -6.42 12.01
C SER A 128 19.16 -7.64 11.18
N GLN A 129 17.93 -8.12 11.39
CA GLN A 129 17.36 -9.20 10.56
C GLN A 129 17.14 -8.74 9.11
N TRP A 130 16.71 -7.50 8.88
CA TRP A 130 16.56 -6.94 7.55
C TRP A 130 17.89 -6.84 6.80
N GLU A 131 19.00 -6.54 7.47
CA GLU A 131 20.34 -6.58 6.87
C GLU A 131 20.66 -7.99 6.37
N LEU A 132 20.48 -9.01 7.20
CA LEU A 132 20.72 -10.42 6.83
C LEU A 132 19.84 -10.88 5.65
N ILE A 133 18.56 -10.47 5.63
CA ILE A 133 17.65 -10.75 4.52
C ILE A 133 18.17 -10.08 3.24
N THR A 134 18.58 -8.82 3.33
CA THR A 134 19.06 -8.02 2.19
C THR A 134 20.37 -8.58 1.64
N GLU A 135 21.31 -8.95 2.50
CA GLU A 135 22.56 -9.61 2.12
C GLU A 135 22.31 -10.93 1.40
N GLY A 136 21.44 -11.78 1.95
CA GLY A 136 21.09 -13.07 1.37
C GLY A 136 20.38 -12.97 0.01
N LEU A 137 19.70 -11.85 -0.27
CA LEU A 137 19.04 -11.57 -1.55
C LEU A 137 19.89 -10.71 -2.51
N GLY A 138 21.04 -10.21 -2.04
CA GLY A 138 21.95 -9.33 -2.76
C GLY A 138 21.56 -7.85 -2.67
N LEU A 139 22.36 -7.07 -1.93
CA LEU A 139 22.15 -5.64 -1.69
C LEU A 139 21.97 -4.83 -2.98
N ALA A 140 22.84 -5.01 -3.97
CA ALA A 140 22.75 -4.27 -5.23
C ALA A 140 21.44 -4.56 -6.00
N THR A 141 20.99 -5.82 -5.97
CA THR A 141 19.72 -6.23 -6.59
C THR A 141 18.54 -5.63 -5.85
N GLN A 142 18.52 -5.73 -4.52
CA GLN A 142 17.46 -5.18 -3.68
C GLN A 142 17.36 -3.66 -3.84
N LEU A 143 18.49 -2.95 -3.83
CA LEU A 143 18.53 -1.49 -4.03
C LEU A 143 17.99 -1.09 -5.40
N ARG A 144 18.40 -1.79 -6.47
CA ARG A 144 17.89 -1.53 -7.82
C ARG A 144 16.38 -1.76 -7.91
N LEU A 145 15.88 -2.87 -7.37
CA LEU A 145 14.45 -3.21 -7.40
C LEU A 145 13.63 -2.25 -6.52
N PHE A 146 14.14 -1.86 -5.36
CA PHE A 146 13.48 -0.92 -4.47
C PHE A 146 13.32 0.44 -5.14
N ARG A 147 14.39 0.96 -5.76
CA ARG A 147 14.33 2.20 -6.55
C ARG A 147 13.35 2.11 -7.71
N ALA A 148 13.38 1.00 -8.47
CA ALA A 148 12.42 0.77 -9.55
C ALA A 148 10.97 0.74 -9.03
N SER A 149 10.73 0.16 -7.85
CA SER A 149 9.39 0.12 -7.23
C SER A 149 8.88 1.50 -6.82
N LEU A 150 9.79 2.46 -6.61
CA LEU A 150 9.51 3.87 -6.33
C LEU A 150 9.48 4.73 -7.61
N GLY A 151 9.67 4.14 -8.81
CA GLY A 151 9.77 4.88 -10.06
C GLY A 151 11.04 5.71 -10.19
N LEU A 152 12.07 5.44 -9.39
CA LEU A 152 13.35 6.15 -9.41
C LEU A 152 14.31 5.52 -10.42
N PRO A 153 15.20 6.31 -11.06
CA PRO A 153 16.20 5.77 -11.97
C PRO A 153 17.21 4.88 -11.23
N PRO A 154 17.91 3.96 -11.91
CA PRO A 154 19.05 3.25 -11.35
C PRO A 154 20.09 4.21 -10.76
N LEU A 155 20.90 3.75 -9.80
CA LEU A 155 22.06 4.52 -9.37
C LEU A 155 23.21 4.27 -10.35
N GLY A 156 23.76 5.34 -10.94
CA GLY A 156 24.98 5.26 -11.77
C GLY A 156 24.77 5.04 -13.27
N GLU A 157 23.81 5.73 -13.88
CA GLU A 157 23.87 6.10 -15.31
C GLU A 157 24.47 7.51 -15.45
#